data_AF-A0A8T4PIQ2-F1
#
_entry.id   AF-A0A8T4PIQ2-F1
#
_cell.length_a   1.000
_cell.length_b   1.000
_cell.length_c   1.000
_cell.angle_alpha   90.00
_cell.angle_beta   90.00
_cell.angle_gamma   90.00
#
_symmetry.space_group_name_H-M   'P 1'
#
loop_
_entity.id
_entity.type
_entity.pdbx_description
1 polymer ?
#
loop_
_entity_poly.entity_id
_entity_poly.type
_entity_poly.pdbx_seq_one_letter_code
_entity_poly.pdbx_strand_id
1 'polypeptide(L)'
;MTADDDYWVPAGGKLTESPDLKEPELIFTKGWDIEYRGLSKELTQEINIKTSGSDDYDLEFVDGKGNKAKIPVLHTSGGAVTKMGDNDDDLIVQENVTITKNDYFVITDYTDKSGERQSFALRYKGADKLTSTDPKIKFEDLGSGETIERTLSAGTAIAAGVIEAAAEVAQIKIGGGTYKVYNVSAGTANDFNIMVDLDASGGLSGTDKLGVGNVYGKDIGINTKYGANISIDNSTTGGVVIMIDTPNTDDFDDLAPNQLEWNLSAASGEVALGLTGPQVHSFLTPEGDDKNQYAYTSYGAYVKQYKPTNDPNEVFIEYPQEQRVPLVYIVSKGVTFTETGATSGDAVTLQKIEVGATKLASEVSNVKAVNSILVGGPCANAAAATVLGNPADCAAGFEPGVGRVELYENDGNVAMLIAGYSALDTRNAAQVVANYKDYKSQLKGTAVEVKKVNNQLTVAESSKKAGMMEEAAEETTA
;
A
#
# COMPACT_ATOMS: atom_id res chain seq x y z
N MET A 1 -25.80 8.35 25.22
CA MET A 1 -25.27 8.76 23.92
C MET A 1 -25.23 10.26 23.88
N THR A 2 -24.09 10.79 24.26
CA THR A 2 -23.71 12.15 23.88
C THR A 2 -22.92 12.08 22.57
N ALA A 3 -22.69 13.22 21.91
CA ALA A 3 -21.80 13.27 20.76
C ALA A 3 -20.33 13.01 21.12
N ASP A 4 -20.02 13.00 22.42
CA ASP A 4 -18.67 12.82 22.98
C ASP A 4 -18.43 11.38 23.47
N ASP A 5 -19.41 10.47 23.32
CA ASP A 5 -19.26 9.07 23.72
C ASP A 5 -18.48 8.29 22.63
N ASP A 6 -17.37 7.66 23.01
CA ASP A 6 -16.59 6.80 22.11
C ASP A 6 -17.18 5.39 22.03
N TYR A 7 -17.40 4.90 20.81
CA TYR A 7 -17.92 3.55 20.56
C TYR A 7 -16.95 2.73 19.72
N TRP A 8 -16.68 1.51 20.16
CA TRP A 8 -15.91 0.57 19.38
C TRP A 8 -16.77 -0.10 18.30
N VAL A 9 -16.23 -0.14 17.08
CA VAL A 9 -16.81 -0.83 15.92
C VAL A 9 -15.72 -1.69 15.26
N PRO A 10 -15.88 -3.02 15.18
CA PRO A 10 -14.90 -3.87 14.52
C PRO A 10 -14.88 -3.65 13.00
N ALA A 11 -13.80 -4.06 12.33
CA ALA A 11 -13.77 -4.10 10.87
C ALA A 11 -14.87 -5.04 10.34
N GLY A 12 -15.66 -4.54 9.38
CA GLY A 12 -16.86 -5.19 8.86
C GLY A 12 -18.10 -5.01 9.75
N GLY A 13 -17.98 -4.33 10.89
CA GLY A 13 -19.05 -4.08 11.83
C GLY A 13 -19.76 -2.75 11.61
N LYS A 14 -20.93 -2.62 12.22
CA LYS A 14 -21.75 -1.40 12.19
C LYS A 14 -21.85 -0.74 13.54
N LEU A 15 -22.04 0.57 13.55
CA LEU A 15 -22.21 1.33 14.79
C LEU A 15 -23.46 0.88 15.55
N THR A 16 -24.55 0.53 14.86
CA THR A 16 -25.75 -0.03 15.52
C THR A 16 -25.52 -1.37 16.24
N GLU A 17 -24.49 -2.11 15.85
CA GLU A 17 -24.14 -3.41 16.41
C GLU A 17 -23.18 -3.29 17.61
N SER A 18 -22.73 -2.07 17.92
CA SER A 18 -21.85 -1.83 19.06
C SER A 18 -22.58 -2.21 20.36
N PRO A 19 -21.99 -3.08 21.21
CA PRO A 19 -22.64 -3.59 22.41
C PRO A 19 -22.89 -2.51 23.47
N ASP A 20 -22.13 -1.42 23.42
CA ASP A 20 -22.21 -0.30 24.35
C ASP A 20 -23.29 0.72 23.96
N LEU A 21 -23.89 0.55 22.78
CA LEU A 21 -24.91 1.45 22.25
C LEU A 21 -26.28 1.16 22.89
N LYS A 22 -26.84 2.16 23.59
CA LYS A 22 -28.18 2.07 24.19
C LYS A 22 -29.22 2.70 23.27
N GLU A 23 -30.31 1.98 23.03
CA GLU A 23 -31.46 2.42 22.22
C GLU A 23 -31.06 2.90 20.80
N PRO A 24 -30.32 2.09 20.02
CA PRO A 24 -29.86 2.45 18.67
C PRO A 24 -30.99 2.92 17.74
N GLU A 25 -32.20 2.40 17.93
CA GLU A 25 -33.40 2.76 17.18
C GLU A 25 -33.81 4.24 17.26
N LEU A 26 -33.33 5.00 18.26
CA LEU A 26 -33.61 6.42 18.39
C LEU A 26 -32.80 7.30 17.43
N ILE A 27 -31.62 6.84 17.02
CA ILE A 27 -30.69 7.59 16.17
C ILE A 27 -30.68 7.01 14.75
N PHE A 28 -30.61 5.69 14.64
CA PHE A 28 -30.63 4.98 13.37
C PHE A 28 -32.07 4.70 12.96
N THR A 29 -32.74 5.76 12.49
CA THR A 29 -34.14 5.70 12.04
C THR A 29 -34.28 4.90 10.73
N LYS A 30 -34.38 3.57 10.86
CA LYS A 30 -34.87 2.56 9.88
C LYS A 30 -34.43 2.73 8.41
N GLY A 31 -33.23 3.26 8.14
CA GLY A 31 -32.81 3.48 6.76
C GLY A 31 -31.32 3.63 6.54
N TRP A 32 -30.53 3.95 7.56
CA TRP A 32 -29.09 4.17 7.44
C TRP A 32 -28.31 3.70 8.69
N ASP A 33 -27.01 3.46 8.52
CA ASP A 33 -26.05 3.06 9.55
C ASP A 33 -24.65 3.57 9.20
N ILE A 34 -23.72 3.52 10.15
CA ILE A 34 -22.28 3.75 9.92
C ILE A 34 -21.56 2.41 9.98
N GLU A 35 -20.86 2.05 8.91
CA GLU A 35 -20.11 0.80 8.80
C GLU A 35 -18.61 1.10 8.68
N TYR A 36 -17.82 0.48 9.54
CA TYR A 36 -16.36 0.52 9.45
C TYR A 36 -15.86 -0.76 8.79
N ARG A 37 -15.11 -0.65 7.68
CA ARG A 37 -14.63 -1.81 6.91
C ARG A 37 -13.15 -2.14 7.11
N GLY A 38 -12.51 -1.53 8.11
CA GLY A 38 -11.07 -1.64 8.28
C GLY A 38 -10.33 -0.55 7.51
N LEU A 39 -9.03 -0.75 7.35
CA LEU A 39 -8.18 0.14 6.57
C LEU A 39 -8.22 -0.21 5.07
N SER A 40 -7.88 0.74 4.20
CA SER A 40 -7.65 0.45 2.78
C SER A 40 -6.58 -0.63 2.61
N LYS A 41 -6.76 -1.48 1.59
CA LYS A 41 -5.88 -2.62 1.32
C LYS A 41 -4.74 -2.15 0.43
N GLU A 42 -3.56 -2.06 1.02
CA GLU A 42 -2.32 -1.77 0.32
C GLU A 42 -1.34 -2.94 0.43
N LEU A 43 -0.49 -3.12 -0.58
CA LEU A 43 0.64 -4.05 -0.48
C LEU A 43 1.52 -3.66 0.71
N THR A 44 2.09 -4.65 1.39
CA THR A 44 3.01 -4.43 2.51
C THR A 44 4.35 -5.10 2.30
N GLN A 45 5.33 -4.56 2.99
CA GLN A 45 6.63 -5.16 3.20
C GLN A 45 6.88 -5.28 4.71
N GLU A 46 7.83 -6.13 5.07
CA GLU A 46 8.21 -6.35 6.46
C GLU A 46 9.48 -5.56 6.79
N ILE A 47 9.48 -4.90 7.95
CA ILE A 47 10.67 -4.40 8.62
C ILE A 47 10.70 -5.04 10.01
N ASN A 48 11.75 -5.78 10.33
CA ASN A 48 11.84 -6.51 11.59
C ASN A 48 13.13 -6.19 12.34
N ILE A 49 13.01 -6.00 13.65
CA ILE A 49 14.14 -5.93 14.58
C ILE A 49 14.03 -7.17 15.47
N LYS A 50 14.93 -8.13 15.26
CA LYS A 50 14.83 -9.48 15.84
C LYS A 50 16.11 -9.87 16.54
N THR A 51 15.99 -10.74 17.53
CA THR A 51 17.16 -11.37 18.15
C THR A 51 17.69 -12.50 17.26
N SER A 52 19.02 -12.64 17.17
CA SER A 52 19.70 -13.83 16.62
C SER A 52 20.40 -14.66 17.70
N GLY A 53 20.08 -14.38 18.96
CA GLY A 53 20.67 -14.96 20.16
C GLY A 53 20.50 -13.99 21.35
N SER A 54 20.88 -14.41 22.56
CA SER A 54 20.82 -13.53 23.73
C SER A 54 21.65 -12.25 23.60
N ASP A 55 22.61 -12.25 22.66
CA ASP A 55 23.68 -11.26 22.60
C ASP A 55 23.64 -10.43 21.30
N ASP A 56 22.70 -10.73 20.39
CA ASP A 56 22.67 -10.18 19.03
C ASP A 56 21.28 -9.70 18.60
N TYR A 57 21.24 -8.55 17.92
CA TYR A 57 20.08 -8.05 17.18
C TYR A 57 20.38 -7.88 15.70
N ASP A 58 19.44 -8.33 14.88
CA ASP A 58 19.42 -8.14 13.44
C ASP A 58 18.28 -7.21 13.01
N LEU A 59 18.54 -6.43 11.96
CA LEU A 59 17.53 -5.70 11.20
C LEU A 59 17.29 -6.41 9.87
N GLU A 60 16.03 -6.77 9.63
CA GLU A 60 15.54 -7.29 8.34
C GLU A 60 14.68 -6.24 7.66
N PHE A 61 14.90 -6.00 6.38
CA PHE A 61 14.13 -5.03 5.58
C PHE A 61 14.10 -5.44 4.10
N VAL A 62 13.27 -4.76 3.31
CA VAL A 62 13.21 -4.94 1.86
C VAL A 62 14.00 -3.83 1.17
N ASP A 63 15.03 -4.19 0.41
CA ASP A 63 15.92 -3.27 -0.31
C ASP A 63 15.24 -2.54 -1.48
N GLY A 64 15.93 -1.60 -2.13
CA GLY A 64 15.37 -0.81 -3.24
C GLY A 64 14.89 -1.65 -4.45
N LYS A 65 15.43 -2.87 -4.61
CA LYS A 65 15.05 -3.83 -5.66
C LYS A 65 13.95 -4.79 -5.25
N GLY A 66 13.49 -4.76 -3.99
CA GLY A 66 12.46 -5.66 -3.48
C GLY A 66 12.99 -6.96 -2.87
N ASN A 67 14.31 -7.09 -2.64
CA ASN A 67 14.86 -8.28 -2.00
C ASN A 67 14.91 -8.11 -0.48
N LYS A 68 14.77 -9.21 0.26
CA LYS A 68 14.91 -9.21 1.72
C LYS A 68 16.39 -9.16 2.09
N ALA A 69 16.82 -8.07 2.69
CA ALA A 69 18.16 -7.90 3.25
C ALA A 69 18.12 -8.09 4.78
N LYS A 70 19.24 -8.56 5.32
CA LYS A 70 19.43 -8.78 6.76
C LYS A 70 20.82 -8.28 7.16
N ILE A 71 20.90 -7.45 8.21
CA ILE A 71 22.16 -6.96 8.77
C ILE A 71 22.18 -7.12 10.30
N PRO A 72 23.32 -7.50 10.89
CA PRO A 72 23.50 -7.43 12.34
C PRO A 72 23.68 -5.97 12.75
N VAL A 73 22.93 -5.53 13.76
CA VAL A 73 22.91 -4.12 14.20
C VAL A 73 23.59 -3.93 15.54
N LEU A 74 23.44 -4.89 16.46
CA LEU A 74 24.02 -4.78 17.79
C LEU A 74 24.47 -6.15 18.29
N HIS A 75 25.71 -6.21 18.77
CA HIS A 75 26.28 -7.32 19.51
C HIS A 75 26.76 -6.86 20.90
N THR A 76 26.67 -7.75 21.90
CA THR A 76 27.31 -7.57 23.22
C THR A 76 28.28 -8.71 23.53
N SER A 77 29.51 -8.36 23.87
CA SER A 77 30.52 -9.32 24.35
C SER A 77 30.46 -9.58 25.86
N GLY A 78 29.54 -8.91 26.56
CA GLY A 78 29.35 -9.01 28.00
C GLY A 78 29.16 -7.67 28.70
N GLY A 79 28.38 -7.68 29.79
CA GLY A 79 28.12 -6.48 30.59
C GLY A 79 27.29 -5.45 29.82
N ALA A 80 27.83 -4.23 29.69
CA ALA A 80 27.20 -3.12 28.96
C ALA A 80 28.01 -2.72 27.70
N VAL A 81 28.90 -3.60 27.24
CA VAL A 81 29.74 -3.33 26.06
C VAL A 81 28.90 -3.61 24.81
N THR A 82 28.71 -2.58 23.98
CA THR A 82 28.00 -2.68 22.70
C THR A 82 28.95 -2.54 21.53
N LYS A 83 28.70 -3.32 20.47
CA LYS A 83 29.36 -3.22 19.16
C LYS A 83 28.27 -3.18 18.09
N MET A 84 28.39 -2.26 17.12
CA MET A 84 27.53 -2.32 15.93
C MET A 84 28.06 -3.39 14.97
N GLY A 85 27.19 -4.29 14.53
CA GLY A 85 27.58 -5.49 13.78
C GLY A 85 27.36 -6.75 14.60
N ASP A 86 28.12 -7.79 14.29
CA ASP A 86 28.09 -9.07 15.00
C ASP A 86 29.31 -9.22 15.94
N ASN A 87 29.60 -10.43 16.42
CA ASN A 87 30.75 -10.67 17.30
C ASN A 87 32.11 -10.40 16.62
N ASP A 88 32.21 -10.66 15.32
CA ASP A 88 33.47 -10.66 14.59
C ASP A 88 33.62 -9.39 13.73
N ASP A 89 32.55 -8.94 13.10
CA ASP A 89 32.54 -7.96 12.03
C ASP A 89 31.69 -6.72 12.39
N ASP A 90 32.12 -5.53 11.97
CA ASP A 90 31.45 -4.27 12.30
C ASP A 90 30.33 -3.94 11.28
N LEU A 91 29.27 -3.23 11.73
CA LEU A 91 28.30 -2.57 10.85
C LEU A 91 28.67 -1.08 10.71
N ILE A 92 28.88 -0.66 9.46
CA ILE A 92 29.29 0.70 9.11
C ILE A 92 28.15 1.46 8.43
N VAL A 93 27.61 2.45 9.13
CA VAL A 93 26.53 3.35 8.65
C VAL A 93 26.98 4.81 8.53
N GLN A 94 28.27 5.08 8.61
CA GLN A 94 28.86 6.41 8.49
C GLN A 94 30.00 6.40 7.49
N GLU A 95 30.11 7.46 6.70
CA GLU A 95 31.27 7.67 5.84
C GLU A 95 32.52 8.00 6.66
N ASN A 96 33.69 7.92 6.00
CA ASN A 96 34.99 8.18 6.62
C ASN A 96 35.30 7.23 7.81
N VAL A 97 34.62 6.08 7.86
CA VAL A 97 34.91 4.97 8.77
C VAL A 97 35.60 3.87 7.98
N THR A 98 36.64 3.28 8.56
CA THR A 98 37.39 2.20 7.93
C THR A 98 36.56 0.92 7.93
N ILE A 99 36.42 0.32 6.75
CA ILE A 99 35.76 -0.97 6.53
C ILE A 99 36.85 -2.03 6.31
N THR A 100 36.84 -3.07 7.13
CA THR A 100 37.71 -4.23 7.06
C THR A 100 37.00 -5.42 6.43
N LYS A 101 37.76 -6.46 6.07
CA LYS A 101 37.18 -7.63 5.41
C LYS A 101 36.11 -8.25 6.30
N ASN A 102 34.98 -8.56 5.68
CA ASN A 102 33.76 -9.12 6.22
C ASN A 102 32.84 -8.13 6.96
N ASP A 103 33.26 -6.88 7.16
CA ASP A 103 32.37 -5.85 7.71
C ASP A 103 31.16 -5.60 6.80
N TYR A 104 30.06 -5.23 7.45
CA TYR A 104 28.79 -4.86 6.85
C TYR A 104 28.74 -3.36 6.67
N PHE A 105 28.07 -2.90 5.61
CA PHE A 105 27.83 -1.48 5.41
C PHE A 105 26.57 -1.25 4.59
N VAL A 106 25.99 -0.06 4.72
CA VAL A 106 24.81 0.36 3.97
C VAL A 106 25.21 1.42 2.96
N ILE A 107 24.71 1.29 1.75
CA ILE A 107 24.81 2.32 0.72
C ILE A 107 23.40 2.77 0.32
N THR A 108 23.24 4.07 0.09
CA THR A 108 21.97 4.68 -0.27
C THR A 108 22.21 5.82 -1.24
N ASP A 109 21.42 5.91 -2.30
CA ASP A 109 21.57 6.98 -3.29
C ASP A 109 20.90 8.27 -2.81
N TYR A 110 21.66 9.20 -2.23
CA TYR A 110 21.14 10.49 -1.75
C TYR A 110 20.87 11.49 -2.88
N THR A 111 21.15 11.13 -4.13
CA THR A 111 20.75 11.97 -5.28
C THR A 111 19.24 11.97 -5.48
N ASP A 112 18.55 10.94 -5.00
CA ASP A 112 17.09 10.84 -4.96
C ASP A 112 16.50 11.43 -3.65
N LYS A 113 15.20 11.76 -3.71
CA LYS A 113 14.45 12.22 -2.53
C LYS A 113 14.37 11.11 -1.48
N SER A 114 14.41 11.48 -0.20
CA SER A 114 14.15 10.53 0.89
C SER A 114 12.78 9.88 0.71
N GLY A 115 12.69 8.57 0.85
CA GLY A 115 11.51 7.76 0.53
C GLY A 115 11.55 7.15 -0.88
N GLU A 116 12.26 7.78 -1.82
CA GLU A 116 12.43 7.26 -3.18
C GLU A 116 13.80 6.59 -3.39
N ARG A 117 14.76 6.84 -2.49
CA ARG A 117 16.16 6.38 -2.63
C ARG A 117 16.27 4.87 -2.69
N GLN A 118 17.19 4.42 -3.52
CA GLN A 118 17.59 3.01 -3.57
C GLN A 118 18.67 2.75 -2.52
N SER A 119 18.39 1.86 -1.58
CA SER A 119 19.34 1.45 -0.53
C SER A 119 19.65 -0.05 -0.60
N PHE A 120 20.90 -0.40 -0.28
CA PHE A 120 21.39 -1.78 -0.26
C PHE A 120 22.31 -1.99 0.94
N ALA A 121 22.20 -3.16 1.56
CA ALA A 121 23.16 -3.62 2.56
C ALA A 121 24.17 -4.54 1.89
N LEU A 122 25.45 -4.27 2.11
CA LEU A 122 26.56 -4.98 1.49
C LEU A 122 27.50 -5.53 2.56
N ARG A 123 28.23 -6.58 2.20
CA ARG A 123 29.36 -7.12 2.98
C ARG A 123 30.64 -7.07 2.17
N TYR A 124 31.71 -6.52 2.73
CA TYR A 124 33.01 -6.46 2.04
C TYR A 124 33.69 -7.84 2.07
N LYS A 125 33.81 -8.52 0.92
CA LYS A 125 34.37 -9.90 0.85
C LYS A 125 35.88 -9.95 0.68
N GLY A 126 36.53 -8.78 0.60
CA GLY A 126 37.96 -8.66 0.43
C GLY A 126 38.38 -8.21 -0.96
N ALA A 127 39.70 -8.09 -1.11
CA ALA A 127 40.33 -7.54 -2.29
C ALA A 127 41.67 -8.25 -2.57
N ASP A 128 42.03 -8.39 -3.83
CA ASP A 128 43.39 -8.76 -4.19
C ASP A 128 44.35 -7.62 -3.87
N LYS A 129 45.58 -7.94 -3.50
CA LYS A 129 46.67 -6.95 -3.45
C LYS A 129 46.78 -6.21 -4.78
N LEU A 130 47.08 -4.91 -4.74
CA LEU A 130 47.14 -4.04 -5.91
C LEU A 130 48.22 -4.42 -6.94
N THR A 131 49.18 -5.26 -6.55
CA THR A 131 50.28 -5.75 -7.41
C THR A 131 49.93 -7.02 -8.20
N SER A 132 48.73 -7.58 -8.03
CA SER A 132 48.27 -8.72 -8.81
C SER A 132 48.06 -8.34 -10.28
N THR A 133 48.09 -9.32 -11.18
CA THR A 133 47.99 -9.11 -12.65
C THR A 133 46.60 -8.63 -13.11
N ASP A 134 45.55 -8.91 -12.34
CA ASP A 134 44.19 -8.43 -12.56
C ASP A 134 43.46 -8.33 -11.20
N PRO A 135 43.83 -7.34 -10.36
CA PRO A 135 43.35 -7.29 -8.98
C PRO A 135 41.86 -6.99 -8.94
N LYS A 136 41.11 -7.78 -8.18
CA LYS A 136 39.66 -7.62 -7.97
C LYS A 136 39.33 -7.20 -6.55
N ILE A 137 38.20 -6.52 -6.41
CA ILE A 137 37.54 -6.28 -5.14
C ILE A 137 36.12 -6.83 -5.19
N LYS A 138 35.67 -7.42 -4.08
CA LYS A 138 34.41 -8.16 -4.03
C LYS A 138 33.53 -7.68 -2.88
N PHE A 139 32.25 -7.53 -3.19
CA PHE A 139 31.20 -7.22 -2.23
C PHE A 139 30.07 -8.23 -2.39
N GLU A 140 29.42 -8.60 -1.32
CA GLU A 140 28.20 -9.41 -1.33
C GLU A 140 27.02 -8.49 -1.09
N ASP A 141 26.03 -8.51 -1.99
CA ASP A 141 24.75 -7.86 -1.79
C ASP A 141 23.87 -8.74 -0.90
N LEU A 142 23.57 -8.28 0.31
CA LEU A 142 22.85 -9.06 1.30
C LEU A 142 21.37 -9.24 0.98
N GLY A 143 20.81 -8.41 0.09
CA GLY A 143 19.44 -8.58 -0.41
C GLY A 143 19.35 -9.70 -1.44
N SER A 144 20.21 -9.66 -2.46
CA SER A 144 20.17 -10.62 -3.57
C SER A 144 21.01 -11.89 -3.36
N GLY A 145 22.00 -11.84 -2.45
CA GLY A 145 23.03 -12.87 -2.29
C GLY A 145 24.09 -12.87 -3.39
N GLU A 146 24.03 -11.93 -4.35
CA GLU A 146 24.99 -11.87 -5.46
C GLU A 146 26.32 -11.24 -5.04
N THR A 147 27.41 -11.71 -5.65
CA THR A 147 28.74 -11.09 -5.49
C THR A 147 28.95 -10.02 -6.56
N ILE A 148 29.10 -8.77 -6.13
CA ILE A 148 29.53 -7.64 -6.94
C ILE A 148 31.06 -7.66 -7.02
N GLU A 149 31.60 -8.06 -8.17
CA GLU A 149 33.04 -8.01 -8.43
C GLU A 149 33.41 -6.77 -9.25
N ARG A 150 34.49 -6.09 -8.89
CA ARG A 150 35.04 -4.94 -9.62
C ARG A 150 36.54 -5.09 -9.82
N THR A 151 37.02 -4.67 -10.99
CA THR A 151 38.46 -4.53 -11.24
C THR A 151 38.98 -3.34 -10.44
N LEU A 152 40.08 -3.53 -9.72
CA LEU A 152 40.78 -2.46 -9.01
C LEU A 152 41.57 -1.60 -10.01
N SER A 153 41.35 -0.30 -9.95
CA SER A 153 42.19 0.68 -10.64
C SER A 153 43.56 0.75 -9.95
N ALA A 154 44.61 1.06 -10.71
CA ALA A 154 45.94 1.28 -10.14
C ALA A 154 45.92 2.53 -9.24
N GLY A 155 45.60 2.35 -7.97
CA GLY A 155 45.64 3.40 -6.96
C GLY A 155 47.08 3.78 -6.62
N THR A 156 47.28 5.00 -6.13
CA THR A 156 48.55 5.37 -5.51
C THR A 156 48.69 4.58 -4.21
N ALA A 157 49.80 3.87 -4.00
CA ALA A 157 50.03 3.16 -2.74
C ALA A 157 50.06 4.16 -1.58
N ILE A 158 49.21 3.93 -0.57
CA ILE A 158 49.14 4.77 0.62
C ILE A 158 49.97 4.11 1.72
N ALA A 159 50.77 4.91 2.44
CA ALA A 159 51.43 4.43 3.65
C ALA A 159 50.39 4.15 4.74
N ALA A 160 50.55 3.06 5.48
CA ALA A 160 49.65 2.72 6.59
C ALA A 160 49.51 3.92 7.56
N GLY A 161 48.27 4.30 7.89
CA GLY A 161 47.96 5.38 8.83
C GLY A 161 47.81 6.79 8.24
N VAL A 162 47.86 6.96 6.92
CA VAL A 162 47.61 8.25 6.24
C VAL A 162 46.20 8.24 5.62
N ILE A 163 45.22 8.87 6.29
CA ILE A 163 43.81 8.89 5.87
C ILE A 163 43.55 9.95 4.79
N GLU A 164 44.37 11.01 4.73
CA GLU A 164 44.13 12.17 3.84
C GLU A 164 44.48 11.95 2.35
N ALA A 165 44.93 10.74 1.97
CA ALA A 165 45.30 10.40 0.60
C ALA A 165 44.60 9.13 0.10
N ALA A 166 43.36 8.89 0.55
CA ALA A 166 42.54 7.77 0.10
C ALA A 166 42.39 7.80 -1.43
N ALA A 167 43.05 6.87 -2.13
CA ALA A 167 42.98 6.78 -3.58
C ALA A 167 41.72 5.98 -3.95
N GLU A 168 40.88 6.55 -4.82
CA GLU A 168 39.77 5.80 -5.42
C GLU A 168 40.35 4.59 -6.16
N VAL A 169 39.91 3.39 -5.76
CA VAL A 169 40.38 2.13 -6.34
C VAL A 169 39.27 1.39 -7.09
N ALA A 170 38.01 1.64 -6.79
CA ALA A 170 36.88 1.04 -7.48
C ALA A 170 35.60 1.87 -7.33
N GLN A 171 34.56 1.47 -8.06
CA GLN A 171 33.21 2.01 -7.92
C GLN A 171 32.20 0.86 -7.84
N ILE A 172 31.34 0.90 -6.84
CA ILE A 172 30.14 0.06 -6.75
C ILE A 172 29.05 0.78 -7.53
N LYS A 173 28.39 0.07 -8.44
CA LYS A 173 27.29 0.61 -9.27
C LYS A 173 26.09 -0.29 -9.10
N ILE A 174 25.08 0.19 -8.39
CA ILE A 174 23.89 -0.56 -8.03
C ILE A 174 22.74 0.42 -7.74
N GLY A 175 21.53 0.07 -8.19
CA GLY A 175 20.31 0.86 -7.95
C GLY A 175 20.36 2.30 -8.45
N GLY A 176 21.06 2.57 -9.56
CA GLY A 176 21.23 3.93 -10.10
C GLY A 176 22.43 4.68 -9.52
N GLY A 177 22.75 4.44 -8.25
CA GLY A 177 23.87 5.06 -7.54
C GLY A 177 25.25 4.60 -7.98
N THR A 178 26.23 5.48 -7.81
CA THR A 178 27.66 5.20 -7.99
C THR A 178 28.41 5.55 -6.71
N TYR A 179 28.92 4.53 -6.03
CA TYR A 179 29.56 4.63 -4.72
C TYR A 179 31.05 4.39 -4.88
N LYS A 180 31.86 5.41 -4.58
CA LYS A 180 33.31 5.34 -4.72
C LYS A 180 33.92 4.54 -3.58
N VAL A 181 34.87 3.67 -3.92
CA VAL A 181 35.62 2.88 -2.95
C VAL A 181 37.06 3.36 -2.93
N TYR A 182 37.55 3.65 -1.75
CA TYR A 182 38.89 4.15 -1.51
C TYR A 182 39.70 3.12 -0.74
N ASN A 183 40.93 2.88 -1.15
CA ASN A 183 41.88 2.15 -0.32
C ASN A 183 42.36 3.07 0.81
N VAL A 184 42.45 2.55 2.04
CA VAL A 184 42.96 3.29 3.22
C VAL A 184 44.03 2.53 4.01
N SER A 185 44.54 1.41 3.48
CA SER A 185 45.69 0.72 4.06
C SER A 185 46.70 0.25 3.01
N ALA A 186 47.74 -0.46 3.44
CA ALA A 186 48.78 -0.92 2.54
C ALA A 186 48.22 -1.99 1.59
N GLY A 187 47.99 -1.62 0.32
CA GLY A 187 47.54 -2.54 -0.74
C GLY A 187 48.58 -3.56 -1.23
N THR A 188 49.60 -3.84 -0.41
CA THR A 188 50.67 -4.82 -0.68
C THR A 188 50.26 -6.26 -0.35
N ALA A 189 49.23 -6.43 0.49
CA ALA A 189 48.62 -7.70 0.82
C ALA A 189 47.16 -7.73 0.34
N ASN A 190 46.58 -8.92 0.28
CA ASN A 190 45.15 -9.07 0.04
C ASN A 190 44.38 -8.48 1.23
N ASP A 191 43.12 -8.16 0.98
CA ASP A 191 42.15 -7.74 1.98
C ASP A 191 42.56 -6.46 2.70
N PHE A 192 43.08 -5.49 1.93
CA PHE A 192 43.34 -4.15 2.44
C PHE A 192 42.03 -3.48 2.88
N ASN A 193 42.15 -2.51 3.79
CA ASN A 193 41.00 -1.82 4.35
C ASN A 193 40.53 -0.75 3.38
N ILE A 194 39.22 -0.50 3.37
CA ILE A 194 38.59 0.45 2.47
C ILE A 194 37.80 1.51 3.23
N MET A 195 37.47 2.59 2.54
CA MET A 195 36.36 3.48 2.87
C MET A 195 35.43 3.54 1.65
N VAL A 196 34.16 3.80 1.87
CA VAL A 196 33.17 3.89 0.81
C VAL A 196 32.40 5.20 0.96
N ASP A 197 32.18 5.88 -0.17
CA ASP A 197 31.18 6.94 -0.33
C ASP A 197 29.82 6.25 -0.26
N LEU A 198 29.18 6.31 0.90
CA LEU A 198 27.99 5.54 1.23
C LEU A 198 26.72 6.22 0.73
N ASP A 199 26.74 7.54 0.53
CA ASP A 199 25.59 8.34 0.13
C ASP A 199 25.54 8.68 -1.38
N ALA A 200 26.56 8.26 -2.14
CA ALA A 200 26.75 8.58 -3.55
C ALA A 200 26.90 10.09 -3.83
N SER A 201 27.31 10.89 -2.84
CA SER A 201 27.59 12.33 -3.01
C SER A 201 28.82 12.60 -3.88
N GLY A 202 29.63 11.57 -4.15
CA GLY A 202 30.82 11.64 -4.99
C GLY A 202 32.11 11.86 -4.19
N GLY A 203 32.07 11.75 -2.86
CA GLY A 203 33.19 11.96 -1.96
C GLY A 203 32.99 11.27 -0.62
N LEU A 204 33.98 11.37 0.28
CA LEU A 204 33.82 10.99 1.69
C LEU A 204 33.45 12.27 2.45
N SER A 205 32.17 12.60 2.48
CA SER A 205 31.65 13.88 2.91
C SER A 205 31.20 13.83 4.38
N GLY A 206 32.13 13.84 5.33
CA GLY A 206 31.78 13.98 6.77
C GLY A 206 31.25 15.36 7.19
N THR A 207 30.79 16.23 6.27
CA THR A 207 30.64 17.68 6.52
C THR A 207 29.32 18.33 6.13
N ASP A 208 28.24 17.58 5.88
CA ASP A 208 26.92 18.21 5.85
C ASP A 208 26.44 18.49 7.30
N LYS A 209 26.69 19.74 7.72
CA LYS A 209 26.46 20.24 9.08
C LYS A 209 24.97 20.29 9.41
N LEU A 210 24.45 19.28 10.11
CA LEU A 210 23.34 19.53 11.04
C LEU A 210 23.93 20.11 12.33
N GLY A 211 23.77 21.42 12.53
CA GLY A 211 23.78 22.13 13.83
C GLY A 211 24.86 21.78 14.87
N VAL A 212 25.91 22.62 14.95
CA VAL A 212 26.74 22.98 16.13
C VAL A 212 26.79 21.99 17.32
N GLY A 213 27.86 21.20 17.41
CA GLY A 213 28.39 20.67 18.68
C GLY A 213 28.83 19.20 18.63
N ASN A 214 30.14 18.98 18.46
CA ASN A 214 30.86 17.70 18.44
C ASN A 214 30.52 16.74 17.28
N VAL A 215 31.49 16.72 16.36
CA VAL A 215 31.57 16.02 15.08
C VAL A 215 31.43 14.50 15.22
N TYR A 216 30.25 13.99 14.84
CA TYR A 216 30.02 12.63 14.35
C TYR A 216 29.38 12.76 12.95
N GLY A 217 29.76 11.89 12.01
CA GLY A 217 29.27 11.93 10.63
C GLY A 217 27.77 11.69 10.56
N LYS A 218 27.13 12.17 9.49
CA LYS A 218 25.71 11.88 9.21
C LYS A 218 25.54 10.38 9.02
N ASP A 219 24.67 9.75 9.82
CA ASP A 219 24.29 8.36 9.63
C ASP A 219 23.55 8.18 8.30
N ILE A 220 23.88 7.11 7.59
CA ILE A 220 23.28 6.73 6.32
C ILE A 220 21.98 5.99 6.60
N GLY A 221 20.86 6.70 6.44
CA GLY A 221 19.52 6.09 6.49
C GLY A 221 19.26 5.14 5.32
N ILE A 222 18.56 4.05 5.59
CA ILE A 222 18.10 3.03 4.64
C ILE A 222 16.69 3.37 4.18
N ASN A 223 16.50 3.63 2.89
CA ASN A 223 15.17 3.61 2.28
C ASN A 223 14.81 2.21 1.80
N THR A 224 13.68 1.73 2.31
CA THR A 224 13.08 0.46 1.91
C THR A 224 12.31 0.58 0.59
N LYS A 225 11.90 -0.54 0.00
CA LYS A 225 11.17 -0.53 -1.28
C LYS A 225 9.92 0.35 -1.30
N TYR A 226 9.16 0.34 -0.21
CA TYR A 226 7.93 1.12 -0.04
C TYR A 226 8.15 2.47 0.67
N GLY A 227 9.39 2.96 0.71
CA GLY A 227 9.68 4.34 1.08
C GLY A 227 9.79 4.64 2.58
N ALA A 228 9.65 3.64 3.46
CA ALA A 228 10.07 3.81 4.85
C ALA A 228 11.58 4.15 4.90
N ASN A 229 11.95 5.13 5.72
CA ASN A 229 13.35 5.42 6.04
C ASN A 229 13.70 4.82 7.40
N ILE A 230 14.82 4.10 7.47
CA ILE A 230 15.35 3.49 8.68
C ILE A 230 16.69 4.15 9.00
N SER A 231 16.79 4.84 10.13
CA SER A 231 18.05 5.40 10.63
C SER A 231 18.59 4.55 11.78
N ILE A 232 19.90 4.35 11.82
CA ILE A 232 20.60 3.62 12.87
C ILE A 232 21.62 4.58 13.49
N ASP A 233 21.36 5.01 14.73
CA ASP A 233 22.14 6.01 15.45
C ASP A 233 22.85 5.38 16.65
N ASN A 234 24.18 5.51 16.72
CA ASN A 234 25.02 5.03 17.82
C ASN A 234 25.72 6.19 18.57
N SER A 235 25.18 7.40 18.48
CA SER A 235 25.63 8.57 19.24
C SER A 235 25.23 8.52 20.71
N THR A 236 24.30 7.63 21.08
CA THR A 236 23.85 7.46 22.47
C THR A 236 24.82 6.63 23.29
N THR A 237 25.18 7.11 24.48
CA THR A 237 26.03 6.33 25.40
C THR A 237 25.27 5.09 25.89
N GLY A 238 25.72 3.90 25.45
CA GLY A 238 25.23 2.61 25.98
C GLY A 238 24.11 1.93 25.16
N GLY A 239 23.88 2.36 23.92
CA GLY A 239 22.90 1.73 23.04
C GLY A 239 22.93 2.25 21.60
N VAL A 240 22.15 1.59 20.74
CA VAL A 240 21.89 1.96 19.35
C VAL A 240 20.40 2.25 19.21
N VAL A 241 20.06 3.40 18.65
CA VAL A 241 18.68 3.80 18.37
C VAL A 241 18.35 3.51 16.92
N ILE A 242 17.29 2.73 16.70
CA ILE A 242 16.69 2.53 15.37
C ILE A 242 15.46 3.43 15.29
N MET A 243 15.44 4.32 14.30
CA MET A 243 14.29 5.15 13.95
C MET A 243 13.70 4.69 12.62
N ILE A 244 12.38 4.58 12.55
CA ILE A 244 11.64 4.31 11.32
C ILE A 244 10.61 5.42 11.11
N ASP A 245 10.70 6.10 9.97
CA ASP A 245 9.80 7.19 9.61
C ASP A 245 9.25 7.04 8.17
N THR A 246 8.25 7.87 7.86
CA THR A 246 7.73 8.10 6.51
C THR A 246 8.24 9.47 6.05
N PRO A 247 9.36 9.53 5.33
CA PRO A 247 10.10 10.79 5.14
C PRO A 247 9.52 11.69 4.03
N ASN A 248 8.82 11.11 3.06
CA ASN A 248 8.30 11.85 1.93
C ASN A 248 6.92 12.41 2.25
N THR A 249 6.81 13.74 2.24
CA THR A 249 5.55 14.44 2.52
C THR A 249 4.50 14.23 1.44
N ASP A 250 4.89 13.77 0.26
CA ASP A 250 3.96 13.46 -0.83
C ASP A 250 3.26 12.10 -0.61
N ASP A 251 3.74 11.26 0.32
CA ASP A 251 3.20 9.91 0.58
C ASP A 251 1.98 9.91 1.52
N PHE A 252 1.75 11.00 2.25
CA PHE A 252 0.66 11.10 3.23
C PHE A 252 -0.10 12.43 3.10
N ASP A 253 -1.35 12.43 3.57
CA ASP A 253 -2.24 13.59 3.53
C ASP A 253 -1.88 14.63 4.62
N ASP A 254 -2.86 15.27 5.25
CA ASP A 254 -2.63 16.36 6.22
C ASP A 254 -1.94 15.94 7.55
N LEU A 255 -1.80 14.65 7.84
CA LEU A 255 -1.26 14.16 9.11
C LEU A 255 0.05 13.38 8.92
N ALA A 256 1.16 14.04 9.28
CA ALA A 256 2.48 13.42 9.30
C ALA A 256 2.52 12.17 10.21
N PRO A 257 3.01 11.03 9.72
CA PRO A 257 3.24 9.85 10.54
C PRO A 257 4.26 10.09 11.64
N ASN A 258 3.87 9.76 12.87
CA ASN A 258 4.82 9.76 13.97
C ASN A 258 5.88 8.68 13.73
N GLN A 259 7.15 9.05 13.88
CA GLN A 259 8.25 8.09 13.81
C GLN A 259 8.09 6.98 14.86
N LEU A 260 8.60 5.81 14.53
CA LEU A 260 8.78 4.71 15.46
C LEU A 260 10.25 4.69 15.88
N GLU A 261 10.50 4.49 17.17
CA GLU A 261 11.85 4.58 17.72
C GLU A 261 12.09 3.50 18.78
N TRP A 262 13.21 2.78 18.62
CA TRP A 262 13.60 1.70 19.53
C TRP A 262 15.07 1.87 19.90
N ASN A 263 15.36 1.74 21.19
CA ASN A 263 16.71 1.68 21.71
C ASN A 263 17.09 0.24 21.98
N LEU A 264 18.11 -0.23 21.27
CA LEU A 264 18.82 -1.46 21.53
C LEU A 264 19.94 -1.17 22.52
N SER A 265 19.98 -1.87 23.64
CA SER A 265 20.99 -1.67 24.69
C SER A 265 21.50 -3.00 25.19
N ALA A 266 22.69 -3.01 25.78
CA ALA A 266 23.23 -4.20 26.43
C ALA A 266 23.29 -4.01 27.94
N ALA A 267 22.84 -5.02 28.68
CA ALA A 267 22.98 -5.07 30.12
C ALA A 267 23.20 -6.50 30.58
N SER A 268 24.11 -6.70 31.54
CA SER A 268 24.43 -8.02 32.10
C SER A 268 24.84 -9.07 31.06
N GLY A 269 25.33 -8.65 29.89
CA GLY A 269 25.71 -9.55 28.80
C GLY A 269 24.58 -10.01 27.91
N GLU A 270 23.38 -9.42 28.02
CA GLU A 270 22.27 -9.66 27.10
C GLU A 270 21.90 -8.36 26.40
N VAL A 271 21.45 -8.46 25.15
CA VAL A 271 20.86 -7.32 24.44
C VAL A 271 19.37 -7.20 24.77
N ALA A 272 18.87 -5.97 24.83
CA ALA A 272 17.49 -5.66 25.11
C ALA A 272 16.98 -4.54 24.21
N LEU A 273 15.79 -4.74 23.65
CA LEU A 273 15.03 -3.73 22.91
C LEU A 273 14.02 -3.04 23.83
N GLY A 274 14.16 -1.72 23.94
CA GLY A 274 13.24 -0.83 24.62
C GLY A 274 12.65 0.22 23.68
N LEU A 275 11.46 0.72 24.00
CA LEU A 275 10.91 1.92 23.36
C LEU A 275 11.57 3.15 23.97
N THR A 276 11.94 4.12 23.15
CA THR A 276 12.46 5.41 23.63
C THR A 276 11.33 6.42 23.85
N GLY A 277 11.44 7.16 24.95
CA GLY A 277 10.57 8.31 25.23
C GLY A 277 9.12 8.00 25.64
N PRO A 278 8.42 8.97 26.28
CA PRO A 278 6.99 8.89 26.52
C PRO A 278 6.22 9.40 25.29
N GLN A 279 5.30 8.59 24.76
CA GLN A 279 4.43 8.90 23.60
C GLN A 279 5.20 8.77 22.27
N VAL A 280 4.77 7.97 21.29
CA VAL A 280 3.81 8.49 20.30
C VAL A 280 2.74 7.50 19.81
N HIS A 281 2.88 6.21 20.11
CA HIS A 281 1.94 5.17 19.64
C HIS A 281 1.30 4.42 20.81
N SER A 282 -0.03 4.39 20.85
CA SER A 282 -0.79 3.69 21.89
C SER A 282 -0.81 2.19 21.60
N PHE A 283 0.22 1.49 22.07
CA PHE A 283 0.26 0.03 22.00
C PHE A 283 -0.84 -0.59 22.86
N LEU A 284 -1.64 -1.47 22.24
CA LEU A 284 -2.71 -2.21 22.89
C LEU A 284 -2.31 -3.67 23.07
N THR A 285 -2.58 -4.20 24.25
CA THR A 285 -2.40 -5.62 24.59
C THR A 285 -3.77 -6.31 24.57
N PRO A 286 -3.99 -7.35 23.74
CA PRO A 286 -5.24 -8.09 23.76
C PRO A 286 -5.45 -8.83 25.09
N GLU A 287 -6.70 -9.03 25.46
CA GLU A 287 -7.04 -9.83 26.63
C GLU A 287 -6.56 -11.28 26.45
N GLY A 288 -5.82 -11.80 27.44
CA GLY A 288 -5.28 -13.17 27.40
C GLY A 288 -3.98 -13.33 26.62
N ASP A 289 -3.40 -12.25 26.06
CA ASP A 289 -2.11 -12.25 25.37
C ASP A 289 -1.16 -11.24 26.03
N ASP A 290 -0.37 -11.69 27.00
CA ASP A 290 0.59 -10.84 27.72
C ASP A 290 1.94 -10.68 26.98
N LYS A 291 2.12 -11.36 25.84
CA LYS A 291 3.37 -11.38 25.09
C LYS A 291 3.34 -10.47 23.87
N ASN A 292 2.17 -10.11 23.36
CA ASN A 292 2.07 -9.28 22.17
C ASN A 292 1.38 -7.96 22.45
N GLN A 293 1.93 -6.90 21.86
CA GLN A 293 1.31 -5.58 21.84
C GLN A 293 1.29 -5.04 20.42
N TYR A 294 0.25 -4.29 20.09
CA TYR A 294 -0.03 -3.86 18.73
C TYR A 294 -0.31 -2.37 18.65
N ALA A 295 0.17 -1.72 17.59
CA ALA A 295 -0.13 -0.34 17.27
C ALA A 295 -0.27 -0.16 15.75
N TYR A 296 -0.87 0.96 15.36
CA TYR A 296 -0.83 1.46 13.99
C TYR A 296 -0.23 2.86 13.99
N THR A 297 0.59 3.16 13.00
CA THR A 297 0.96 4.56 12.70
C THR A 297 -0.19 5.23 11.93
N SER A 298 -0.21 6.57 11.86
CA SER A 298 -1.18 7.29 11.00
C SER A 298 -0.93 7.09 9.49
N TYR A 299 0.21 6.51 9.11
CA TYR A 299 0.44 5.99 7.75
C TYR A 299 -0.32 4.67 7.50
N GLY A 300 -0.77 4.01 8.57
CA GLY A 300 -1.39 2.69 8.51
C GLY A 300 -0.39 1.52 8.56
N ALA A 301 0.86 1.78 8.96
CA ALA A 301 1.82 0.70 9.24
C ALA A 301 1.41 -0.03 10.52
N TYR A 302 1.32 -1.35 10.43
CA TYR A 302 0.96 -2.20 11.57
C TYR A 302 2.23 -2.62 12.31
N VAL A 303 2.27 -2.36 13.61
CA VAL A 303 3.43 -2.64 14.46
C VAL A 303 3.04 -3.66 15.51
N LYS A 304 3.81 -4.76 15.58
CA LYS A 304 3.71 -5.78 16.61
C LYS A 304 5.00 -5.80 17.41
N GLN A 305 4.88 -5.62 18.73
CA GLN A 305 5.94 -5.90 19.68
C GLN A 305 5.71 -7.27 20.30
N TYR A 306 6.72 -8.14 20.27
CA TYR A 306 6.71 -9.45 20.90
C TYR A 306 7.66 -9.47 22.10
N LYS A 307 7.15 -9.89 23.25
CA LYS A 307 7.83 -9.92 24.55
C LYS A 307 7.86 -11.37 25.06
N PRO A 308 8.74 -12.22 24.51
CA PRO A 308 8.89 -13.59 24.96
C PRO A 308 9.33 -13.67 26.44
N THR A 309 9.14 -14.85 27.04
CA THR A 309 9.53 -15.08 28.43
C THR A 309 10.99 -15.50 28.48
N ASN A 310 11.84 -14.66 29.08
CA ASN A 310 13.31 -14.86 29.21
C ASN A 310 14.11 -14.71 27.91
N ASP A 311 13.52 -14.21 26.84
CA ASP A 311 14.26 -13.87 25.62
C ASP A 311 14.13 -12.36 25.34
N PRO A 312 15.04 -11.76 24.56
CA PRO A 312 14.95 -10.36 24.18
C PRO A 312 13.67 -10.02 23.40
N ASN A 313 13.18 -8.80 23.53
CA ASN A 313 11.98 -8.33 22.82
C ASN A 313 12.25 -8.22 21.31
N GLU A 314 11.22 -8.44 20.51
CA GLU A 314 11.27 -8.29 19.05
C GLU A 314 10.20 -7.31 18.56
N VAL A 315 10.44 -6.73 17.38
CA VAL A 315 9.49 -5.83 16.71
C VAL A 315 9.31 -6.25 15.26
N PHE A 316 8.06 -6.29 14.83
CA PHE A 316 7.63 -6.61 13.49
C PHE A 316 6.77 -5.47 12.97
N ILE A 317 7.07 -4.96 11.77
CA ILE A 317 6.38 -3.84 11.17
C ILE A 317 5.94 -4.25 9.77
N GLU A 318 4.64 -4.20 9.53
CA GLU A 318 4.09 -4.26 8.17
C GLU A 318 3.93 -2.84 7.65
N TYR A 319 4.88 -2.40 6.84
CA TYR A 319 4.89 -1.07 6.24
C TYR A 319 4.17 -1.10 4.89
N PRO A 320 3.12 -0.29 4.68
CA PRO A 320 2.34 -0.32 3.44
C PRO A 320 3.01 0.47 2.32
N GLN A 321 2.70 0.14 1.07
CA GLN A 321 3.18 0.86 -0.10
C GLN A 321 2.65 2.30 -0.14
N GLU A 322 1.38 2.47 0.18
CA GLU A 322 0.68 3.75 0.21
C GLU A 322 0.03 3.94 1.58
N GLN A 323 -0.31 5.18 1.95
CA GLN A 323 -1.03 5.44 3.19
C GLN A 323 -2.33 4.64 3.27
N ARG A 324 -2.51 3.84 4.34
CA ARG A 324 -3.78 3.14 4.57
C ARG A 324 -4.76 4.02 5.35
N VAL A 325 -5.92 4.27 4.77
CA VAL A 325 -6.96 5.12 5.37
C VAL A 325 -8.13 4.29 5.92
N PRO A 326 -8.77 4.70 7.03
CA PRO A 326 -9.94 4.02 7.55
C PRO A 326 -11.13 4.16 6.60
N LEU A 327 -11.76 3.04 6.26
CA LEU A 327 -12.90 2.97 5.36
C LEU A 327 -14.20 3.03 6.16
N VAL A 328 -14.75 4.23 6.31
CA VAL A 328 -16.00 4.49 7.03
C VAL A 328 -17.09 4.89 6.04
N TYR A 329 -18.24 4.20 6.08
CA TYR A 329 -19.34 4.41 5.15
C TYR A 329 -20.66 4.70 5.86
N ILE A 330 -21.47 5.56 5.25
CA ILE A 330 -22.90 5.66 5.58
C ILE A 330 -23.63 4.67 4.67
N VAL A 331 -24.19 3.61 5.26
CA VAL A 331 -24.81 2.51 4.51
C VAL A 331 -26.31 2.54 4.69
N SER A 332 -27.07 2.27 3.63
CA SER A 332 -28.53 2.09 3.71
C SER A 332 -28.91 0.62 3.72
N LYS A 333 -30.10 0.32 4.22
CA LYS A 333 -30.58 -1.07 4.34
C LYS A 333 -30.67 -1.73 2.95
N GLY A 334 -29.90 -2.80 2.74
CA GLY A 334 -29.89 -3.59 1.50
C GLY A 334 -28.72 -3.33 0.56
N VAL A 335 -27.77 -2.45 0.93
CA VAL A 335 -26.51 -2.28 0.19
C VAL A 335 -25.57 -3.43 0.50
N THR A 336 -25.05 -4.09 -0.52
CA THR A 336 -23.95 -5.06 -0.43
C THR A 336 -22.74 -4.52 -1.15
N PHE A 337 -21.59 -4.58 -0.49
CA PHE A 337 -20.30 -4.24 -1.07
C PHE A 337 -19.59 -5.51 -1.56
N THR A 338 -18.88 -5.39 -2.67
CA THR A 338 -17.93 -6.41 -3.15
C THR A 338 -16.53 -5.90 -2.90
N GLU A 339 -15.74 -6.63 -2.12
CA GLU A 339 -14.31 -6.34 -1.93
C GLU A 339 -13.49 -7.12 -2.94
N THR A 340 -12.69 -6.42 -3.74
CA THR A 340 -11.60 -7.00 -4.51
C THR A 340 -10.34 -6.92 -3.66
N GLY A 341 -9.59 -8.03 -3.51
CA GLY A 341 -8.30 -8.01 -2.81
C GLY A 341 -7.25 -7.22 -3.61
N ALA A 342 -6.30 -6.59 -2.92
CA ALA A 342 -5.15 -5.99 -3.57
C ALA A 342 -4.33 -7.09 -4.26
N THR A 343 -4.19 -7.01 -5.58
CA THR A 343 -3.26 -7.83 -6.37
C THR A 343 -2.11 -6.96 -6.86
N SER A 344 -0.93 -7.57 -7.04
CA SER A 344 0.29 -6.88 -7.48
C SER A 344 0.04 -6.06 -8.74
N GLY A 345 -0.02 -4.73 -8.60
CA GLY A 345 0.05 -3.79 -9.71
C GLY A 345 -1.25 -3.18 -10.22
N ASP A 346 -2.39 -3.33 -9.55
CA ASP A 346 -3.61 -2.61 -9.93
C ASP A 346 -4.21 -1.85 -8.75
N ALA A 347 -4.40 -0.55 -8.96
CA ALA A 347 -5.03 0.38 -8.04
C ALA A 347 -6.31 -0.22 -7.45
N VAL A 348 -6.57 0.12 -6.18
CA VAL A 348 -7.87 -0.05 -5.54
C VAL A 348 -8.91 0.56 -6.47
N THR A 349 -9.61 -0.28 -7.23
CA THR A 349 -10.87 0.12 -7.83
C THR A 349 -11.83 0.18 -6.66
N LEU A 350 -11.90 1.35 -6.03
CA LEU A 350 -13.12 1.81 -5.41
C LEU A 350 -14.19 1.60 -6.49
N GLN A 351 -14.96 0.51 -6.38
CA GLN A 351 -16.30 0.51 -6.94
C GLN A 351 -17.08 1.54 -6.14
N LYS A 352 -16.85 2.81 -6.48
CA LYS A 352 -17.94 3.77 -6.61
C LYS A 352 -19.04 3.00 -7.31
N ILE A 353 -20.24 3.02 -6.77
CA ILE A 353 -21.39 2.42 -7.43
C ILE A 353 -21.33 2.89 -8.89
N GLU A 354 -20.92 2.02 -9.82
CA GLU A 354 -21.05 2.27 -11.23
C GLU A 354 -22.54 2.09 -11.51
N VAL A 355 -23.32 3.09 -11.10
CA VAL A 355 -24.38 3.53 -11.96
C VAL A 355 -23.65 4.08 -13.18
N GLY A 356 -23.34 3.21 -14.16
CA GLY A 356 -22.68 3.60 -15.41
C GLY A 356 -23.32 4.91 -15.87
N ALA A 357 -22.52 5.98 -15.88
CA ALA A 357 -22.94 7.37 -15.73
C ALA A 357 -24.44 7.57 -16.00
N THR A 358 -25.25 7.79 -14.96
CA THR A 358 -26.67 8.16 -15.17
C THR A 358 -26.67 9.44 -16.00
N LYS A 359 -26.96 9.28 -17.29
CA LYS A 359 -27.06 10.38 -18.23
C LYS A 359 -28.53 10.70 -18.45
N LEU A 360 -28.85 11.98 -18.50
CA LEU A 360 -30.08 12.43 -19.09
C LEU A 360 -30.11 12.01 -20.57
N ALA A 361 -31.30 11.77 -21.11
CA ALA A 361 -31.46 11.47 -22.52
C ALA A 361 -30.80 12.54 -23.43
N SER A 362 -30.76 13.80 -22.98
CA SER A 362 -30.12 14.92 -23.67
C SER A 362 -28.58 14.86 -23.68
N GLU A 363 -27.96 14.08 -22.81
CA GLU A 363 -26.50 13.93 -22.71
C GLU A 363 -25.97 12.75 -23.55
N VAL A 364 -26.87 12.02 -24.21
CA VAL A 364 -26.55 10.92 -25.11
C VAL A 364 -26.86 11.35 -26.53
N SER A 365 -25.83 11.71 -27.29
CA SER A 365 -25.96 12.23 -28.66
C SER A 365 -26.60 11.23 -29.63
N ASN A 366 -26.33 9.93 -29.47
CA ASN A 366 -26.98 8.85 -30.23
C ASN A 366 -27.18 7.61 -29.35
N VAL A 367 -28.40 7.37 -28.88
CA VAL A 367 -28.74 6.21 -28.03
C VAL A 367 -28.56 4.88 -28.76
N LYS A 368 -28.70 4.85 -30.10
CA LYS A 368 -28.56 3.62 -30.89
C LYS A 368 -27.10 3.18 -31.05
N ALA A 369 -26.14 4.07 -30.78
CA ALA A 369 -24.71 3.80 -30.89
C ALA A 369 -24.08 3.22 -29.60
N VAL A 370 -24.87 2.98 -28.55
CA VAL A 370 -24.37 2.50 -27.25
C VAL A 370 -25.30 1.43 -26.65
N ASN A 371 -24.72 0.52 -25.87
CA ASN A 371 -25.51 -0.34 -25.00
C ASN A 371 -26.13 0.51 -23.88
N SER A 372 -27.43 0.37 -23.64
CA SER A 372 -28.15 1.25 -22.71
C SER A 372 -29.27 0.56 -21.96
N ILE A 373 -29.55 1.03 -20.75
CA ILE A 373 -30.77 0.73 -20.00
C ILE A 373 -31.59 2.03 -19.95
N LEU A 374 -32.75 2.02 -20.58
CA LEU A 374 -33.61 3.18 -20.76
C LEU A 374 -34.78 3.08 -19.79
N VAL A 375 -34.76 3.89 -18.73
CA VAL A 375 -35.85 3.93 -17.74
C VAL A 375 -36.82 5.06 -18.07
N GLY A 376 -38.09 4.73 -18.22
CA GLY A 376 -39.18 5.65 -18.56
C GLY A 376 -39.72 5.46 -19.97
N GLY A 377 -41.03 5.69 -20.13
CA GLY A 377 -41.69 5.64 -21.44
C GLY A 377 -41.31 6.83 -22.35
N PRO A 378 -41.73 6.81 -23.62
CA PRO A 378 -41.32 7.81 -24.62
C PRO A 378 -41.79 9.22 -24.29
N CYS A 379 -42.83 9.40 -23.46
CA CYS A 379 -43.25 10.72 -22.97
C CYS A 379 -42.23 11.34 -22.00
N ALA A 380 -41.51 10.51 -21.24
CA ALA A 380 -40.62 10.94 -20.15
C ALA A 380 -39.14 10.86 -20.51
N ASN A 381 -38.79 10.07 -21.54
CA ASN A 381 -37.42 9.80 -21.94
C ASN A 381 -37.29 9.83 -23.47
N ALA A 382 -36.63 10.87 -23.99
CA ALA A 382 -36.44 11.05 -25.43
C ALA A 382 -35.59 9.95 -26.08
N ALA A 383 -34.69 9.32 -25.33
CA ALA A 383 -33.90 8.19 -25.80
C ALA A 383 -34.78 6.94 -25.95
N ALA A 384 -35.71 6.71 -25.02
CA ALA A 384 -36.74 5.66 -25.16
C ALA A 384 -37.67 5.92 -26.36
N ALA A 385 -38.07 7.18 -26.61
CA ALA A 385 -38.82 7.54 -27.81
C ALA A 385 -38.07 7.21 -29.10
N THR A 386 -36.77 7.51 -29.15
CA THR A 386 -35.92 7.21 -30.31
C THR A 386 -35.82 5.71 -30.60
N VAL A 387 -35.70 4.89 -29.55
CA VAL A 387 -35.66 3.42 -29.68
C VAL A 387 -37.04 2.87 -30.10
N LEU A 388 -38.13 3.48 -29.65
CA LEU A 388 -39.51 3.12 -30.01
C LEU A 388 -39.97 3.68 -31.36
N GLY A 389 -39.09 4.33 -32.13
CA GLY A 389 -39.45 4.88 -33.46
C GLY A 389 -40.23 6.19 -33.42
N ASN A 390 -40.12 6.96 -32.33
CA ASN A 390 -40.75 8.26 -32.11
C ASN A 390 -42.28 8.23 -32.33
N PRO A 391 -43.03 7.45 -31.54
CA PRO A 391 -44.47 7.33 -31.70
C PRO A 391 -45.19 8.66 -31.42
N ALA A 392 -46.17 9.00 -32.26
CA ALA A 392 -46.99 10.21 -32.08
C ALA A 392 -47.83 10.16 -30.78
N ASP A 393 -48.32 8.96 -30.43
CA ASP A 393 -48.91 8.68 -29.13
C ASP A 393 -47.88 7.95 -28.25
N CYS A 394 -47.40 8.65 -27.22
CA CYS A 394 -46.36 8.14 -26.34
C CYS A 394 -46.89 7.11 -25.30
N ALA A 395 -48.21 6.93 -25.21
CA ALA A 395 -48.81 5.83 -24.44
C ALA A 395 -49.11 4.60 -25.32
N ALA A 396 -48.94 4.70 -26.64
CA ALA A 396 -49.23 3.62 -27.56
C ALA A 396 -48.41 2.36 -27.21
N GLY A 397 -49.13 1.25 -27.03
CA GLY A 397 -48.52 -0.03 -26.67
C GLY A 397 -48.24 -0.25 -25.18
N PHE A 398 -48.58 0.71 -24.30
CA PHE A 398 -48.54 0.52 -22.85
C PHE A 398 -49.94 0.34 -22.28
N GLU A 399 -50.14 -0.74 -21.51
CA GLU A 399 -51.41 -1.00 -20.84
C GLU A 399 -51.39 -0.48 -19.39
N PRO A 400 -52.45 0.16 -18.90
CA PRO A 400 -52.55 0.58 -17.50
C PRO A 400 -52.33 -0.59 -16.53
N GLY A 401 -51.44 -0.41 -15.53
CA GLY A 401 -51.13 -1.44 -14.54
C GLY A 401 -50.06 -2.45 -14.98
N VAL A 402 -49.46 -2.25 -16.16
CA VAL A 402 -48.45 -3.15 -16.73
C VAL A 402 -47.16 -2.40 -16.99
N GLY A 403 -46.07 -2.89 -16.39
CA GLY A 403 -44.70 -2.50 -16.70
C GLY A 403 -44.12 -3.43 -17.77
N ARG A 404 -43.21 -2.93 -18.61
CA ARG A 404 -42.60 -3.65 -19.71
C ARG A 404 -41.07 -3.57 -19.60
N VAL A 405 -40.42 -4.72 -19.78
CA VAL A 405 -38.98 -4.82 -19.96
C VAL A 405 -38.73 -5.44 -21.33
N GLU A 406 -38.06 -4.71 -22.22
CA GLU A 406 -37.93 -5.11 -23.63
C GLU A 406 -36.54 -4.77 -24.18
N LEU A 407 -35.98 -5.67 -24.98
CA LEU A 407 -34.69 -5.52 -25.63
C LEU A 407 -34.87 -5.06 -27.08
N TYR A 408 -34.13 -4.02 -27.45
CA TYR A 408 -34.04 -3.51 -28.82
C TYR A 408 -32.61 -3.61 -29.32
N GLU A 409 -32.42 -4.29 -30.45
CA GLU A 409 -31.13 -4.35 -31.12
C GLU A 409 -30.96 -3.14 -32.07
N ASN A 410 -29.79 -2.51 -32.02
CA ASN A 410 -29.43 -1.35 -32.82
C ASN A 410 -28.00 -1.55 -33.36
N ASP A 411 -27.87 -2.06 -34.58
CA ASP A 411 -26.59 -2.15 -35.31
C ASP A 411 -25.41 -2.69 -34.48
N GLY A 412 -25.65 -3.76 -33.71
CA GLY A 412 -24.65 -4.40 -32.84
C GLY A 412 -24.65 -3.95 -31.37
N ASN A 413 -25.46 -2.95 -31.01
CA ASN A 413 -25.73 -2.54 -29.63
C ASN A 413 -27.12 -2.99 -29.17
N VAL A 414 -27.33 -3.08 -27.85
CA VAL A 414 -28.61 -3.46 -27.23
C VAL A 414 -29.09 -2.37 -26.29
N ALA A 415 -30.34 -1.96 -26.46
CA ALA A 415 -31.05 -1.07 -25.54
C ALA A 415 -32.13 -1.86 -24.80
N MET A 416 -32.07 -1.89 -23.47
CA MET A 416 -33.11 -2.43 -22.61
C MET A 416 -34.06 -1.32 -22.17
N LEU A 417 -35.28 -1.34 -22.69
CA LEU A 417 -36.35 -0.44 -22.27
C LEU A 417 -37.01 -0.95 -20.99
N ILE A 418 -37.19 -0.07 -20.01
CA ILE A 418 -37.95 -0.29 -18.78
C ILE A 418 -39.01 0.81 -18.68
N ALA A 419 -40.25 0.50 -19.04
CA ALA A 419 -41.31 1.50 -19.12
C ALA A 419 -42.67 0.90 -18.79
N GLY A 420 -43.56 1.68 -18.19
CA GLY A 420 -44.97 1.32 -18.00
C GLY A 420 -45.88 2.49 -18.30
N TYR A 421 -47.19 2.23 -18.35
CA TYR A 421 -48.19 3.28 -18.62
C TYR A 421 -48.12 4.42 -17.60
N SER A 422 -47.88 4.10 -16.32
CA SER A 422 -47.68 5.07 -15.25
C SER A 422 -46.28 5.02 -14.64
N ALA A 423 -45.94 6.03 -13.83
CA ALA A 423 -44.70 6.04 -13.05
C ALA A 423 -44.61 4.86 -12.07
N LEU A 424 -45.76 4.41 -11.55
CA LEU A 424 -45.83 3.24 -10.67
C LEU A 424 -45.52 1.95 -11.44
N ASP A 425 -46.05 1.81 -12.65
CA ASP A 425 -45.81 0.64 -13.51
C ASP A 425 -44.34 0.57 -13.95
N THR A 426 -43.77 1.72 -14.30
CA THR A 426 -42.33 1.85 -14.61
C THR A 426 -41.47 1.45 -13.41
N ARG A 427 -41.85 1.88 -12.20
CA ARG A 427 -41.14 1.49 -10.96
C ARG A 427 -41.22 -0.01 -10.70
N ASN A 428 -42.39 -0.62 -10.91
CA ASN A 428 -42.56 -2.06 -10.75
C ASN A 428 -41.66 -2.84 -11.71
N ALA A 429 -41.59 -2.43 -12.98
CA ALA A 429 -40.69 -3.04 -13.97
C ALA A 429 -39.21 -2.83 -13.61
N ALA A 430 -38.83 -1.62 -13.20
CA ALA A 430 -37.47 -1.32 -12.75
C ALA A 430 -37.06 -2.16 -11.54
N GLN A 431 -37.99 -2.41 -10.60
CA GLN A 431 -37.74 -3.25 -9.44
C GLN A 431 -37.45 -4.70 -9.82
N VAL A 432 -38.12 -5.24 -10.85
CA VAL A 432 -37.83 -6.59 -11.37
C VAL A 432 -36.42 -6.66 -11.95
N VAL A 433 -36.01 -5.66 -12.76
CA VAL A 433 -34.67 -5.63 -13.36
C VAL A 433 -33.59 -5.42 -12.30
N ALA A 434 -33.82 -4.54 -11.32
CA ALA A 434 -32.88 -4.32 -10.21
C ALA A 434 -32.66 -5.59 -9.38
N ASN A 435 -33.67 -6.45 -9.25
CA ASN A 435 -33.62 -7.72 -8.54
C ASN A 435 -33.54 -8.93 -9.50
N TYR A 436 -32.86 -8.80 -10.65
CA TYR A 436 -32.89 -9.80 -11.73
C TYR A 436 -32.61 -11.24 -11.28
N LYS A 437 -31.80 -11.45 -10.24
CA LYS A 437 -31.46 -12.78 -9.71
C LYS A 437 -32.70 -13.55 -9.28
N ASP A 438 -33.66 -12.87 -8.67
CA ASP A 438 -34.91 -13.47 -8.16
C ASP A 438 -35.88 -13.81 -9.30
N TYR A 439 -35.76 -13.10 -10.43
CA TYR A 439 -36.64 -13.22 -11.59
C TYR A 439 -35.96 -13.91 -12.80
N LYS A 440 -34.73 -14.40 -12.64
CA LYS A 440 -33.89 -14.92 -13.74
C LYS A 440 -34.58 -16.00 -14.58
N SER A 441 -35.39 -16.86 -13.95
CA SER A 441 -36.11 -17.94 -14.63
C SER A 441 -37.31 -17.45 -15.46
N GLN A 442 -37.78 -16.22 -15.22
CA GLN A 442 -38.94 -15.59 -15.84
C GLN A 442 -38.55 -14.50 -16.85
N LEU A 443 -37.36 -13.91 -16.73
CA LEU A 443 -36.78 -12.95 -17.68
C LEU A 443 -36.23 -13.68 -18.92
N LYS A 444 -37.14 -14.14 -19.79
CA LYS A 444 -36.83 -14.90 -21.01
C LYS A 444 -37.34 -14.19 -22.26
N GLY A 445 -36.64 -14.39 -23.37
CA GLY A 445 -36.98 -13.77 -24.65
C GLY A 445 -36.56 -12.31 -24.72
N THR A 446 -37.17 -11.58 -25.65
CA THR A 446 -36.87 -10.16 -25.91
C THR A 446 -37.83 -9.19 -25.24
N ALA A 447 -38.94 -9.66 -24.67
CA ALA A 447 -39.92 -8.82 -23.98
C ALA A 447 -40.65 -9.58 -22.87
N VAL A 448 -40.83 -8.92 -21.73
CA VAL A 448 -41.65 -9.41 -20.61
C VAL A 448 -42.54 -8.30 -20.04
N GLU A 449 -43.66 -8.71 -19.45
CA GLU A 449 -44.60 -7.85 -18.75
C GLU A 449 -44.53 -8.08 -17.24
N VAL A 450 -44.60 -6.99 -16.48
CA VAL A 450 -44.54 -6.95 -15.03
C VAL A 450 -45.86 -6.39 -14.50
N LYS A 451 -46.53 -7.16 -13.65
CA LYS A 451 -47.78 -6.76 -12.98
C LYS A 451 -47.62 -6.90 -11.48
N LYS A 452 -48.38 -6.10 -10.71
CA LYS A 452 -48.45 -6.23 -9.26
C LYS A 452 -49.76 -6.88 -8.86
N VAL A 453 -49.69 -8.14 -8.40
CA VAL A 453 -50.85 -8.94 -7.99
C VAL A 453 -50.68 -9.30 -6.51
N ASN A 454 -51.69 -9.02 -5.68
CA ASN A 454 -51.66 -9.30 -4.23
C ASN A 454 -50.39 -8.78 -3.52
N ASN A 455 -49.97 -7.57 -3.89
CA ASN A 455 -48.76 -6.91 -3.39
C ASN A 455 -47.42 -7.59 -3.74
N GLN A 456 -47.42 -8.56 -4.67
CA GLN A 456 -46.23 -9.19 -5.22
C GLN A 456 -46.07 -8.86 -6.71
N LEU A 457 -44.82 -8.73 -7.16
CA LEU A 457 -44.49 -8.53 -8.58
C LEU A 457 -44.48 -9.89 -9.28
N THR A 458 -45.22 -9.97 -10.38
CA THR A 458 -45.29 -11.15 -11.25
C THR A 458 -44.75 -10.80 -12.63
N VAL A 459 -43.88 -11.66 -13.17
CA VAL A 459 -43.28 -11.53 -14.50
C VAL A 459 -43.89 -12.59 -15.41
N ALA A 460 -44.34 -12.17 -16.60
CA ALA A 460 -44.85 -13.05 -17.63
C ALA A 460 -44.24 -12.69 -19.00
N GLU A 461 -44.23 -13.65 -19.92
CA GLU A 461 -43.89 -13.37 -21.33
C GLU A 461 -44.84 -12.30 -21.90
N SER A 462 -44.31 -11.41 -22.72
CA SER A 462 -45.14 -10.33 -23.30
C SER A 462 -46.22 -10.91 -24.22
N SER A 463 -47.42 -10.33 -24.12
CA SER A 463 -48.57 -10.68 -24.94
C SER A 463 -48.46 -10.20 -26.40
N LYS A 464 -47.45 -9.37 -26.72
CA LYS A 464 -47.18 -8.86 -28.07
C LYS A 464 -45.87 -9.44 -28.62
N LYS A 465 -45.92 -9.96 -29.85
CA LYS A 465 -44.72 -10.41 -30.58
C LYS A 465 -43.80 -9.22 -30.86
N ALA A 466 -42.49 -9.41 -30.62
CA ALA A 466 -41.46 -8.45 -30.96
C ALA A 466 -41.44 -8.16 -32.48
N GLY A 467 -41.53 -6.87 -32.84
CA GLY A 467 -41.17 -6.31 -34.14
C GLY A 467 -42.10 -6.61 -35.32
N MET A 468 -43.14 -5.80 -35.52
CA MET A 468 -43.66 -5.43 -36.86
C MET A 468 -44.19 -3.99 -36.82
N MET A 469 -43.43 -3.03 -37.35
CA MET A 469 -44.01 -1.82 -37.92
C MET A 469 -44.65 -2.25 -39.24
N GLU A 470 -45.98 -2.29 -39.27
CA GLU A 470 -46.74 -2.49 -40.50
C GLU A 470 -46.71 -1.19 -41.31
N GLU A 471 -46.14 -1.27 -42.50
CA GLU A 471 -46.07 -0.20 -43.50
C GLU A 471 -47.49 0.09 -44.01
N ALA A 472 -48.07 1.22 -43.60
CA ALA A 472 -49.31 1.71 -44.17
C ALA A 472 -49.03 2.36 -45.54
N ALA A 473 -49.26 1.60 -46.62
CA ALA A 473 -49.28 2.12 -47.97
C ALA A 473 -50.51 3.04 -48.16
N GLU A 474 -50.23 4.29 -48.51
CA GLU A 474 -51.20 5.32 -48.83
C GLU A 474 -51.77 5.08 -50.25
N GLU A 475 -53.07 4.81 -50.31
CA GLU A 475 -53.87 4.67 -51.52
C GLU A 475 -54.19 6.07 -52.07
N THR A 476 -53.59 6.47 -53.19
CA THR A 476 -54.06 7.62 -53.99
C THR A 476 -54.63 7.14 -55.31
N THR A 477 -55.94 7.33 -55.44
CA THR A 477 -56.69 7.24 -56.69
C THR A 477 -56.87 8.64 -57.28
N ALA A 478 -56.64 8.72 -58.60
CA ALA A 478 -56.97 9.76 -59.58
C ALA A 478 -56.26 11.13 -59.49
#